data_AF-C7DIJ5-F1
#
_entry.id   AF-C7DIJ5-F1
#
_cell.length_a   1.000
_cell.length_b   1.000
_cell.length_c   1.000
_cell.angle_alpha   90.00
_cell.angle_beta   90.00
_cell.angle_gamma   90.00
#
_symmetry.space_group_name_H-M   'P 1'
#
loop_
_entity.id
_entity.type
_entity.pdbx_description
1 polymer ?
#
loop_
_entity_poly.entity_id
_entity_poly.type
_entity_poly.pdbx_seq_one_letter_code
_entity_poly.pdbx_strand_id
1 'polypeptide(L)'
;MKLSGGWNRYVNTAKKPIAIVRADFANADPKVLGQQEHIDAPTAKRKSSAFATISGILIVVGIVLFIGSMVFSGGDSNSINSTTFLYPPVLILAAIMIVIGVLYLGFSYFAVHMMVANTPIVKMEAASTGLGILEAKLESESGNTISAPLAKAKCTFYDVSLFAYYTMHQGSYSSTVTYFLDSDWKGEATYLTDGTGYTALPFEKVDGFLPKANTYMLYDNSGEPIKIKHMGIGPTQYSKLAVPDNVASLRKMLEDARNSGTDLSLDAITGSTGISFVPIGSKKSALKAGYYYIIESYLPVDQSYATAGYLEHTDETLRGKPVNVMIRDTSNTNLFSMVEGQKSTLSKKEFRNSVVSFAVAAIIVLLLAWLAPVHSMYSCLVLETNNSGPYCHYINGSTIALLGSAPSQHYTTTIPISTSTITSSSGQVFSGNCGTLNLSSSSTRSTSFAICTWKGGIVNIFAGGGNSGFVSFKIIGANGVVYVSNYTNSRCATSRGSIYLPAQNYRVQISTGGGGGSCGAAEILLSG
;
A
#
# COMPACT_ATOMS: atom_id res chain seq x y z
N MET A 1 -4.15 0.54 15.34
CA MET A 1 -4.55 -0.72 16.00
C MET A 1 -4.97 -1.67 14.88
N LYS A 2 -4.17 -2.71 14.58
CA LYS A 2 -4.62 -3.81 13.70
C LYS A 2 -5.62 -4.62 14.54
N LEU A 3 -6.90 -4.27 14.47
CA LEU A 3 -7.98 -5.07 15.05
C LEU A 3 -8.23 -6.25 14.10
N SER A 4 -7.34 -7.23 14.17
CA SER A 4 -7.38 -8.42 13.33
C SER A 4 -6.96 -9.66 14.13
N GLY A 5 -7.27 -9.69 15.43
CA GLY A 5 -6.91 -10.83 16.30
C GLY A 5 -7.42 -12.17 15.74
N GLY A 6 -8.67 -12.19 15.25
CA GLY A 6 -9.25 -13.33 14.52
C GLY A 6 -8.61 -13.52 13.14
N TRP A 7 -8.53 -12.45 12.33
CA TRP A 7 -7.99 -12.48 10.96
C TRP A 7 -6.50 -12.91 10.88
N ASN A 8 -5.63 -12.47 11.79
CA ASN A 8 -4.22 -12.87 11.84
C ASN A 8 -4.03 -14.27 12.44
N ARG A 9 -4.92 -14.73 13.34
CA ARG A 9 -4.92 -16.14 13.80
C ARG A 9 -5.37 -17.08 12.70
N TYR A 10 -6.34 -16.67 11.88
CA TYR A 10 -6.82 -17.41 10.73
C TYR A 10 -5.66 -17.76 9.76
N VAL A 11 -4.77 -16.80 9.50
CA VAL A 11 -3.58 -16.99 8.65
C VAL A 11 -2.58 -18.01 9.21
N ASN A 12 -2.52 -18.20 10.54
CA ASN A 12 -1.48 -19.04 11.18
C ASN A 12 -1.97 -20.38 11.75
N THR A 13 -3.27 -20.62 11.89
CA THR A 13 -3.80 -21.84 12.55
C THR A 13 -4.73 -22.70 11.70
N ALA A 14 -5.20 -22.23 10.54
CA ALA A 14 -5.97 -23.05 9.63
C ALA A 14 -5.06 -23.97 8.80
N LYS A 15 -5.11 -25.28 9.05
CA LYS A 15 -4.58 -26.32 8.13
C LYS A 15 -5.35 -26.39 6.79
N LYS A 16 -6.30 -25.49 6.55
CA LYS A 16 -7.06 -25.30 5.30
C LYS A 16 -7.36 -23.81 5.10
N PRO A 17 -6.53 -23.05 4.38
CA PRO A 17 -6.78 -21.64 4.07
C PRO A 17 -7.99 -21.45 3.13
N ILE A 18 -8.77 -20.39 3.37
CA ILE A 18 -9.63 -19.72 2.37
C ILE A 18 -8.68 -19.09 1.33
N ALA A 19 -8.26 -19.97 0.42
CA ALA A 19 -7.78 -19.80 -0.94
C ALA A 19 -7.12 -21.14 -1.30
N ILE A 20 -7.91 -22.14 -1.66
CA ILE A 20 -7.37 -23.33 -2.32
C ILE A 20 -8.15 -23.52 -3.61
N VAL A 21 -7.58 -22.96 -4.68
CA VAL A 21 -7.41 -23.71 -5.92
C VAL A 21 -6.87 -25.08 -5.51
N ARG A 22 -7.72 -26.09 -5.62
CA ARG A 22 -7.31 -27.48 -5.46
C ARG A 22 -6.69 -27.89 -6.80
N ALA A 23 -5.45 -27.47 -7.04
CA ALA A 23 -4.62 -28.10 -8.05
C ALA A 23 -4.16 -29.44 -7.46
N ASP A 24 -4.77 -30.53 -7.93
CA ASP A 24 -4.37 -31.89 -7.61
C ASP A 24 -2.92 -32.14 -8.04
N PHE A 25 -1.99 -32.09 -7.08
CA PHE A 25 -0.68 -32.73 -7.20
C PHE A 25 -0.59 -33.86 -6.17
N ALA A 26 -1.32 -34.94 -6.45
CA ALA A 26 -1.14 -36.23 -5.80
C ALA A 26 -0.61 -37.22 -6.83
N ASN A 27 0.70 -37.13 -7.12
CA ASN A 27 1.59 -38.24 -7.55
C ASN A 27 2.92 -37.65 -8.06
N ALA A 28 3.77 -37.19 -7.14
CA ALA A 28 5.20 -37.05 -7.41
C ALA A 28 5.99 -37.39 -6.14
N ASP A 29 6.94 -38.29 -6.33
CA ASP A 29 7.83 -38.96 -5.38
C ASP A 29 8.57 -37.98 -4.43
N PRO A 30 8.57 -38.17 -3.09
CA PRO A 30 9.10 -37.20 -2.11
C PRO A 30 10.64 -37.12 -2.02
N LYS A 31 11.40 -37.43 -3.07
CA LYS A 31 12.87 -37.45 -3.04
C LYS A 31 13.60 -36.31 -3.76
N VAL A 32 12.90 -35.33 -4.32
CA VAL A 32 13.55 -34.19 -5.01
C VAL A 32 12.92 -32.87 -4.60
N LEU A 33 13.22 -32.38 -3.39
CA LEU A 33 13.10 -30.96 -3.01
C LEU A 33 13.83 -30.71 -1.67
N GLY A 34 15.13 -30.96 -1.69
CA GLY A 34 16.05 -30.37 -0.72
C GLY A 34 16.52 -29.01 -1.23
N GLN A 35 15.75 -27.95 -0.94
CA GLN A 35 16.29 -26.60 -0.73
C GLN A 35 15.17 -25.70 -0.21
N GLN A 36 15.19 -25.50 1.10
CA GLN A 36 14.36 -24.54 1.79
C GLN A 36 14.96 -23.15 1.58
N GLU A 37 14.52 -22.45 0.53
CA GLU A 37 14.82 -21.02 0.40
C GLU A 37 14.06 -20.26 1.49
N HIS A 38 14.86 -19.68 2.38
CA HIS A 38 14.43 -18.72 3.39
C HIS A 38 13.89 -17.48 2.66
N ILE A 39 12.57 -17.38 2.50
CA ILE A 39 11.94 -16.20 1.88
C ILE A 39 12.06 -15.04 2.87
N ASP A 40 13.04 -14.17 2.61
CA ASP A 40 13.25 -12.92 3.32
C ASP A 40 12.03 -11.98 3.16
N ALA A 41 11.65 -11.35 4.27
CA ALA A 41 10.67 -10.27 4.31
C ALA A 41 11.07 -9.10 3.37
N PRO A 42 10.10 -8.38 2.77
CA PRO A 42 10.33 -7.49 1.64
C PRO A 42 11.34 -6.38 1.93
N THR A 43 12.41 -6.35 1.14
CA THR A 43 13.54 -5.42 1.21
C THR A 43 13.16 -3.94 1.08
N ALA A 44 12.03 -3.57 0.46
CA ALA A 44 11.59 -2.17 0.38
C ALA A 44 10.93 -1.67 1.68
N LYS A 45 10.07 -2.50 2.31
CA LYS A 45 9.49 -2.23 3.64
C LYS A 45 10.56 -2.38 4.73
N ARG A 46 11.51 -3.31 4.56
CA ARG A 46 12.70 -3.45 5.42
C ARG A 46 13.60 -2.22 5.30
N LYS A 47 13.85 -1.69 4.09
CA LYS A 47 14.61 -0.45 3.87
C LYS A 47 13.88 0.78 4.43
N SER A 48 12.57 0.96 4.17
CA SER A 48 11.79 2.06 4.77
C SER A 48 11.68 1.94 6.29
N SER A 49 11.50 0.74 6.84
CA SER A 49 11.49 0.54 8.30
C SER A 49 12.88 0.69 8.90
N ALA A 50 13.95 0.29 8.20
CA ALA A 50 15.33 0.51 8.63
C ALA A 50 15.65 2.00 8.60
N PHE A 51 15.25 2.74 7.56
CA PHE A 51 15.36 4.20 7.52
C PHE A 51 14.54 4.87 8.63
N ALA A 52 13.31 4.43 8.88
CA ALA A 52 12.48 4.96 9.99
C ALA A 52 13.02 4.57 11.38
N THR A 53 13.63 3.40 11.52
CA THR A 53 14.24 2.92 12.76
C THR A 53 15.56 3.61 13.02
N ILE A 54 16.43 3.76 12.00
CA ILE A 54 17.67 4.53 12.06
C ILE A 54 17.36 5.99 12.34
N SER A 55 16.35 6.56 11.66
CA SER A 55 15.88 7.93 11.92
C SER A 55 15.30 8.07 13.33
N GLY A 56 14.49 7.13 13.80
CA GLY A 56 13.97 7.10 15.16
C GLY A 56 15.07 6.98 16.22
N ILE A 57 16.08 6.14 15.98
CA ILE A 57 17.27 6.01 16.83
C ILE A 57 18.05 7.33 16.85
N LEU A 58 18.28 7.96 15.69
CA LEU A 58 18.97 9.25 15.61
C LEU A 58 18.21 10.38 16.30
N ILE A 59 16.87 10.40 16.22
CA ILE A 59 16.02 11.35 16.95
C ILE A 59 16.11 11.10 18.46
N VAL A 60 16.01 9.85 18.92
CA VAL A 60 16.11 9.52 20.35
C VAL A 60 17.50 9.83 20.88
N VAL A 61 18.57 9.50 20.13
CA VAL A 61 19.95 9.86 20.49
C VAL A 61 20.11 11.38 20.54
N GLY A 62 19.55 12.12 19.58
CA GLY A 62 19.53 13.59 19.59
C GLY A 62 18.78 14.16 20.79
N ILE A 63 17.60 13.63 21.14
CA ILE A 63 16.82 14.08 22.30
C ILE A 63 17.53 13.74 23.62
N VAL A 64 18.09 12.54 23.76
CA VAL A 64 18.81 12.10 24.97
C VAL A 64 20.05 12.95 25.19
N LEU A 65 20.80 13.22 24.14
CA LEU A 65 21.96 14.10 24.22
C LEU A 65 21.55 15.57 24.50
N PHE A 66 20.35 16.01 24.09
CA PHE A 66 19.86 17.39 24.27
C PHE A 66 19.39 17.59 25.71
N ILE A 67 18.66 16.61 26.24
CA ILE A 67 18.30 16.58 27.67
C ILE A 67 19.54 16.45 28.54
N GLY A 68 20.51 15.60 28.15
CA GLY A 68 21.78 15.45 28.87
C GLY A 68 22.58 16.76 28.95
N SER A 69 22.60 17.55 27.89
CA SER A 69 23.29 18.86 27.89
C SER A 69 22.54 19.93 28.69
N MET A 70 21.21 19.93 28.70
CA MET A 70 20.43 20.82 29.57
C MET A 70 20.61 20.49 31.06
N VAL A 71 20.79 19.22 31.42
CA VAL A 71 21.02 18.79 32.82
C VAL A 71 22.45 19.08 33.27
N PHE A 72 23.45 19.04 32.38
CA PHE A 72 24.85 19.32 32.71
C PHE A 72 25.25 20.80 32.62
N SER A 73 24.41 21.68 32.05
CA SER A 73 24.71 23.12 31.96
C SER A 73 24.44 23.91 33.26
N GLY A 74 24.08 23.22 34.36
CA GLY A 74 23.76 23.83 35.65
C GLY A 74 24.93 23.97 36.64
N GLY A 75 26.16 23.58 36.29
CA GLY A 75 27.32 23.67 37.17
C GLY A 75 28.60 23.98 36.41
N ASP A 76 29.30 25.02 36.84
CA ASP A 76 30.62 25.50 36.40
C ASP A 76 30.70 26.26 35.08
N SER A 77 30.68 27.60 35.21
CA SER A 77 30.81 28.60 34.15
C SER A 77 32.17 28.66 33.43
N ASN A 78 33.12 27.77 33.74
CA ASN A 78 34.52 27.94 33.33
C ASN A 78 35.14 26.75 32.55
N SER A 79 34.34 25.76 32.11
CA SER A 79 34.84 24.75 31.14
C SER A 79 34.01 24.79 29.86
N ILE A 80 34.59 25.36 28.79
CA ILE A 80 34.05 25.28 27.44
C ILE A 80 34.35 23.86 26.94
N ASN A 81 33.46 22.92 27.27
CA ASN A 81 33.55 21.56 26.76
C ASN A 81 33.27 21.59 25.25
N SER A 82 34.24 21.14 24.45
CA SER A 82 34.19 21.02 22.97
C SER A 82 33.02 20.17 22.42
N THR A 83 32.16 19.63 23.29
CA THR A 83 30.98 18.82 22.96
C THR A 83 29.79 19.64 22.48
N THR A 84 29.72 20.95 22.76
CA THR A 84 28.62 21.83 22.29
C THR A 84 28.73 22.20 20.80
N PHE A 85 29.92 22.08 20.19
CA PHE A 85 30.15 22.49 18.79
C PHE A 85 29.77 21.42 17.74
N LEU A 86 29.76 20.14 18.12
CA LEU A 86 29.36 19.02 17.24
C LEU A 86 27.83 18.80 17.20
N TYR A 87 27.09 19.49 18.06
CA TYR A 87 25.66 19.31 18.27
C TYR A 87 24.77 19.80 17.11
N PRO A 88 24.97 21.03 16.59
CA PRO A 88 24.16 21.56 15.49
C PRO A 88 24.24 20.74 14.19
N PRO A 89 25.43 20.30 13.71
CA PRO A 89 25.51 19.61 12.41
C PRO A 89 24.87 18.23 12.43
N VAL A 90 24.92 17.49 13.56
CA VAL A 90 24.30 16.15 13.65
C VAL A 90 22.77 16.23 13.63
N LEU A 91 22.18 17.21 14.34
CA LEU A 91 20.74 17.43 14.32
C LEU A 91 20.25 17.91 12.95
N ILE A 92 20.99 18.82 12.30
CA ILE A 92 20.68 19.27 10.94
C ILE A 92 20.72 18.09 9.96
N LEU A 93 21.76 17.25 10.04
CA LEU A 93 21.88 16.07 9.17
C LEU A 93 20.73 15.07 9.41
N ALA A 94 20.38 14.79 10.67
CA ALA A 94 19.26 13.93 11.01
C ALA A 94 17.93 14.48 10.45
N ALA A 95 17.72 15.79 10.56
CA ALA A 95 16.51 16.43 10.05
C ALA A 95 16.45 16.42 8.51
N ILE A 96 17.57 16.64 7.83
CA ILE A 96 17.66 16.50 6.37
C ILE A 96 17.32 15.07 5.95
N MET A 97 17.85 14.06 6.64
CA MET A 97 17.55 12.66 6.34
C MET A 97 16.06 12.33 6.54
N ILE A 98 15.42 12.92 7.56
CA ILE A 98 13.97 12.81 7.77
C ILE A 98 13.21 13.45 6.60
N VAL A 99 13.57 14.67 6.20
CA VAL A 99 12.92 15.37 5.08
C VAL A 99 13.05 14.55 3.79
N ILE A 100 14.24 14.06 3.46
CA ILE A 100 14.47 13.21 2.29
C ILE A 100 13.62 11.95 2.37
N GLY A 101 13.56 11.28 3.52
CA GLY A 101 12.75 10.09 3.72
C GLY A 101 11.25 10.33 3.55
N VAL A 102 10.73 11.43 4.10
CA VAL A 102 9.31 11.81 4.00
C VAL A 102 8.96 12.23 2.57
N LEU A 103 9.83 12.99 1.90
CA LEU A 103 9.65 13.37 0.49
C LEU A 103 9.66 12.13 -0.41
N TYR A 104 10.58 11.19 -0.20
CA TYR A 104 10.62 9.93 -0.93
C TYR A 104 9.31 9.14 -0.80
N LEU A 105 8.76 9.06 0.42
CA LEU A 105 7.45 8.45 0.64
C LEU A 105 6.34 9.23 -0.08
N GLY A 106 6.35 10.56 -0.01
CA GLY A 106 5.38 11.42 -0.71
C GLY A 106 5.37 11.21 -2.21
N PHE A 107 6.55 11.15 -2.84
CA PHE A 107 6.72 10.86 -4.27
C PHE A 107 6.30 9.43 -4.61
N SER A 108 6.60 8.45 -3.76
CA SER A 108 6.17 7.07 -3.96
C SER A 108 4.63 6.96 -4.00
N TYR A 109 3.94 7.54 -3.02
CA TYR A 109 2.47 7.60 -3.02
C TYR A 109 1.91 8.38 -4.22
N PHE A 110 2.57 9.47 -4.62
CA PHE A 110 2.17 10.25 -5.79
C PHE A 110 2.30 9.44 -7.09
N ALA A 111 3.40 8.71 -7.24
CA ALA A 111 3.64 7.86 -8.41
C ALA A 111 2.57 6.76 -8.51
N VAL A 112 2.25 6.10 -7.39
CA VAL A 112 1.15 5.12 -7.34
C VAL A 112 -0.18 5.79 -7.65
N HIS A 113 -0.46 6.99 -7.12
CA HIS A 113 -1.67 7.74 -7.46
C HIS A 113 -1.77 8.01 -8.96
N MET A 114 -0.71 8.53 -9.59
CA MET A 114 -0.68 8.83 -11.03
C MET A 114 -0.86 7.58 -11.88
N MET A 115 -0.22 6.48 -11.49
CA MET A 115 -0.37 5.18 -12.13
C MET A 115 -1.81 4.67 -12.00
N VAL A 116 -2.36 4.64 -10.78
CA VAL A 116 -3.75 4.22 -10.54
C VAL A 116 -4.72 5.11 -11.30
N ALA A 117 -4.56 6.43 -11.29
CA ALA A 117 -5.46 7.36 -11.97
C ALA A 117 -5.47 7.10 -13.49
N ASN A 118 -4.30 6.87 -14.10
CA ASN A 118 -4.14 6.77 -15.55
C ASN A 118 -4.30 5.35 -16.12
N THR A 119 -4.19 4.29 -15.32
CA THR A 119 -4.42 2.91 -15.78
C THR A 119 -5.90 2.65 -15.99
N PRO A 120 -6.37 2.28 -17.19
CA PRO A 120 -7.79 2.02 -17.44
C PRO A 120 -8.30 0.82 -16.62
N ILE A 121 -9.61 0.79 -16.36
CA ILE A 121 -10.25 -0.39 -15.77
C ILE A 121 -10.29 -1.46 -16.85
N VAL A 122 -9.74 -2.62 -16.57
CA VAL A 122 -9.67 -3.72 -17.52
C VAL A 122 -10.78 -4.73 -17.23
N LYS A 123 -11.41 -5.27 -18.28
CA LYS A 123 -12.36 -6.38 -18.13
C LYS A 123 -11.60 -7.68 -17.90
N MET A 124 -12.10 -8.53 -17.01
CA MET A 124 -11.39 -9.76 -16.63
C MET A 124 -11.15 -10.72 -17.81
N GLU A 125 -12.06 -10.77 -18.78
CA GLU A 125 -11.91 -11.57 -20.00
C GLU A 125 -10.83 -11.05 -20.97
N ALA A 126 -10.56 -9.75 -20.92
CA ALA A 126 -9.72 -9.03 -21.87
C ALA A 126 -8.45 -8.50 -21.22
N ALA A 127 -8.24 -8.80 -19.94
CA ALA A 127 -7.04 -8.40 -19.25
C ALA A 127 -5.85 -9.13 -19.85
N SER A 128 -4.71 -8.46 -19.96
CA SER A 128 -3.43 -9.09 -20.23
C SER A 128 -2.75 -9.46 -18.92
N THR A 129 -1.87 -10.46 -18.94
CA THR A 129 -0.89 -10.66 -17.86
C THR A 129 -0.13 -9.37 -17.61
N GLY A 130 -0.08 -8.91 -16.37
CA GLY A 130 0.53 -7.62 -16.05
C GLY A 130 -0.20 -6.85 -14.97
N LEU A 131 0.29 -5.66 -14.70
CA LEU A 131 -0.38 -4.76 -13.79
C LEU A 131 -1.75 -4.34 -14.34
N GLY A 132 -2.81 -4.65 -13.60
CA GLY A 132 -4.18 -4.31 -13.92
C GLY A 132 -4.90 -3.62 -12.77
N ILE A 133 -5.96 -2.89 -13.12
CA ILE A 133 -6.96 -2.39 -12.18
C ILE A 133 -8.30 -2.97 -12.59
N LEU A 134 -8.96 -3.62 -11.64
CA LEU A 134 -10.27 -4.23 -11.85
C LEU A 134 -11.29 -3.54 -10.92
N GLU A 135 -12.48 -3.33 -11.44
CA GLU A 135 -13.67 -3.04 -10.63
C GLU A 135 -14.58 -4.25 -10.69
N ALA A 136 -14.82 -4.88 -9.55
CA ALA A 136 -15.48 -6.16 -9.47
C ALA A 136 -16.32 -6.28 -8.19
N LYS A 137 -17.26 -7.22 -8.19
CA LYS A 137 -18.04 -7.61 -7.02
C LYS A 137 -17.53 -8.94 -6.49
N LEU A 138 -17.83 -9.22 -5.23
CA LEU A 138 -17.54 -10.52 -4.64
C LEU A 138 -18.65 -11.51 -5.01
N GLU A 139 -18.26 -12.69 -5.46
CA GLU A 139 -19.15 -13.83 -5.69
C GLU A 139 -18.53 -15.07 -5.05
N SER A 140 -19.34 -15.90 -4.41
CA SER A 140 -18.89 -17.18 -3.88
C SER A 140 -18.74 -18.21 -5.00
N GLU A 141 -17.84 -19.18 -4.80
CA GLU A 141 -17.65 -20.29 -5.73
C GLU A 141 -18.94 -21.09 -5.96
N SER A 142 -19.67 -21.32 -4.87
CA SER A 142 -20.94 -22.06 -4.88
C SER A 142 -22.10 -21.23 -5.47
N GLY A 143 -21.95 -19.90 -5.51
CA GLY A 143 -23.02 -18.96 -5.87
C GLY A 143 -23.96 -18.66 -4.70
N ASN A 144 -23.80 -19.34 -3.56
CA ASN A 144 -24.57 -19.09 -2.36
C ASN A 144 -23.97 -17.96 -1.54
N THR A 145 -24.81 -17.16 -0.92
CA THR A 145 -24.39 -16.09 0.00
C THR A 145 -24.72 -16.48 1.41
N ILE A 146 -23.82 -16.21 2.35
CA ILE A 146 -24.12 -16.29 3.78
C ILE A 146 -24.67 -14.94 4.26
N SER A 147 -25.31 -14.93 5.42
CA SER A 147 -25.80 -13.69 6.04
C SER A 147 -25.01 -13.40 7.31
N ALA A 148 -24.46 -12.20 7.40
CA ALA A 148 -23.84 -11.71 8.62
C ALA A 148 -24.88 -11.73 9.76
N PRO A 149 -24.60 -12.37 10.92
CA PRO A 149 -25.61 -12.65 11.94
C PRO A 149 -26.18 -11.40 12.61
N LEU A 150 -25.37 -10.37 12.87
CA LEU A 150 -25.78 -9.09 13.49
C LEU A 150 -26.23 -8.07 12.45
N ALA A 151 -25.44 -7.83 11.40
CA ALA A 151 -25.76 -6.84 10.36
C ALA A 151 -26.89 -7.27 9.41
N LYS A 152 -27.21 -8.57 9.36
CA LYS A 152 -28.16 -9.17 8.39
C LYS A 152 -27.81 -8.87 6.93
N ALA A 153 -26.55 -8.54 6.66
CA ALA A 153 -26.05 -8.25 5.32
C ALA A 153 -25.64 -9.55 4.61
N LYS A 154 -25.99 -9.66 3.33
CA LYS A 154 -25.50 -10.77 2.48
C LYS A 154 -23.99 -10.60 2.26
N CYS A 155 -23.23 -11.63 2.55
CA CYS A 155 -21.78 -11.62 2.46
C CYS A 155 -21.24 -12.98 1.99
N THR A 156 -19.96 -13.02 1.64
CA THR A 156 -19.25 -14.29 1.40
C THR A 156 -18.43 -14.74 2.60
N PHE A 157 -18.19 -13.84 3.55
CA PHE A 157 -17.43 -14.06 4.77
C PHE A 157 -17.98 -13.17 5.89
N TYR A 158 -18.02 -13.71 7.12
CA TYR A 158 -18.18 -12.93 8.34
C TYR A 158 -17.29 -13.48 9.48
N ASP A 159 -16.93 -12.60 10.42
CA ASP A 159 -16.25 -12.88 11.68
C ASP A 159 -16.95 -12.09 12.79
N VAL A 160 -17.46 -12.79 13.80
CA VAL A 160 -18.04 -12.22 15.02
C VAL A 160 -17.06 -12.45 16.15
N SER A 161 -16.40 -11.37 16.56
CA SER A 161 -15.35 -11.41 17.58
C SER A 161 -15.80 -10.67 18.86
N LEU A 162 -15.62 -11.32 20.00
CA LEU A 162 -15.91 -10.79 21.34
C LEU A 162 -14.65 -10.21 21.98
N PHE A 163 -14.74 -8.96 22.44
CA PHE A 163 -13.65 -8.22 23.05
C PHE A 163 -14.02 -7.62 24.39
N ALA A 164 -13.04 -7.52 25.28
CA ALA A 164 -13.07 -6.66 26.46
C ALA A 164 -12.18 -5.43 26.21
N TYR A 165 -12.71 -4.23 26.43
CA TYR A 165 -11.98 -2.97 26.23
C TYR A 165 -11.81 -2.27 27.57
N TYR A 166 -10.58 -2.06 28.02
CA TYR A 166 -10.32 -1.51 29.35
C TYR A 166 -9.04 -0.68 29.40
N THR A 167 -8.90 0.14 30.44
CA THR A 167 -7.67 0.92 30.70
C THR A 167 -6.86 0.20 31.76
N MET A 168 -5.62 -0.13 31.43
CA MET A 168 -4.61 -0.55 32.38
C MET A 168 -3.92 0.68 32.97
N HIS A 169 -3.77 0.71 34.29
CA HIS A 169 -2.97 1.69 34.99
C HIS A 169 -1.71 1.00 35.52
N GLN A 170 -0.54 1.47 35.08
CA GLN A 170 0.77 1.02 35.56
C GLN A 170 1.54 2.23 36.08
N GLY A 171 1.40 2.50 37.38
CA GLY A 171 1.89 3.73 38.00
C GLY A 171 1.14 4.96 37.45
N SER A 172 1.88 5.96 36.97
CA SER A 172 1.33 7.16 36.34
C SER A 172 0.88 6.94 34.89
N TYR A 173 1.23 5.81 34.27
CA TYR A 173 0.88 5.52 32.90
C TYR A 173 -0.48 4.83 32.81
N SER A 174 -1.36 5.38 31.96
CA SER A 174 -2.62 4.72 31.59
C SER A 174 -2.54 4.30 30.12
N SER A 175 -2.88 3.04 29.83
CA SER A 175 -2.92 2.51 28.48
C SER A 175 -4.21 1.73 28.27
N THR A 176 -4.94 2.05 27.21
CA THR A 176 -6.15 1.32 26.87
C THR A 176 -5.82 0.08 26.06
N VAL A 177 -6.24 -1.07 26.57
CA VAL A 177 -5.98 -2.40 26.01
C VAL A 177 -7.29 -2.99 25.51
N THR A 178 -7.21 -3.67 24.36
CA THR A 178 -8.30 -4.48 23.82
C THR A 178 -7.90 -5.94 23.99
N TYR A 179 -8.67 -6.69 24.75
CA TYR A 179 -8.44 -8.10 25.00
C TYR A 179 -9.44 -8.95 24.21
N PHE A 180 -8.92 -9.79 23.33
CA PHE A 180 -9.71 -10.75 22.55
C PHE A 180 -10.12 -11.92 23.45
N LEU A 181 -11.42 -12.20 23.52
CA LEU A 181 -11.95 -13.30 24.31
C LEU A 181 -12.20 -14.53 23.44
N ASP A 182 -12.95 -14.37 22.35
CA ASP A 182 -13.27 -15.44 21.42
C ASP A 182 -13.84 -14.90 20.11
N SER A 183 -13.98 -15.78 19.12
CA SER A 183 -14.63 -15.46 17.84
C SER A 183 -15.25 -16.68 17.18
N ASP A 184 -16.35 -16.43 16.49
CA ASP A 184 -16.91 -17.31 15.46
C ASP A 184 -16.70 -16.69 14.09
N TRP A 185 -16.39 -17.49 13.08
CA TRP A 185 -16.24 -17.01 11.71
C TRP A 185 -16.75 -18.04 10.73
N LYS A 186 -17.28 -17.57 9.61
CA LYS A 186 -17.74 -18.42 8.52
C LYS A 186 -17.45 -17.74 7.19
N GLY A 187 -17.06 -18.54 6.19
CA GLY A 187 -16.82 -18.02 4.86
C GLY A 187 -16.84 -19.11 3.81
N GLU A 188 -17.11 -18.69 2.59
CA GLU A 188 -16.99 -19.51 1.40
C GLU A 188 -15.80 -19.05 0.54
N ALA A 189 -15.30 -19.96 -0.29
CA ALA A 189 -14.36 -19.61 -1.35
C ALA A 189 -14.99 -18.50 -2.20
N THR A 190 -14.25 -17.40 -2.40
CA THR A 190 -14.78 -16.17 -2.97
C THR A 190 -13.87 -15.69 -4.10
N TYR A 191 -14.48 -15.27 -5.20
CA TYR A 191 -13.83 -14.65 -6.33
C TYR A 191 -14.32 -13.22 -6.50
N LEU A 192 -13.47 -12.39 -7.11
CA LEU A 192 -13.92 -11.14 -7.71
C LEU A 192 -14.46 -11.43 -9.10
N THR A 193 -15.60 -10.84 -9.46
CA THR A 193 -16.16 -10.92 -10.81
C THR A 193 -16.67 -9.57 -11.28
N ASP A 194 -16.47 -9.29 -12.57
CA ASP A 194 -17.06 -8.16 -13.29
C ASP A 194 -18.17 -8.61 -14.26
N GLY A 195 -18.59 -9.88 -14.16
CA GLY A 195 -19.52 -10.55 -15.06
C GLY A 195 -18.87 -11.20 -16.28
N THR A 196 -17.64 -10.83 -16.66
CA THR A 196 -16.92 -11.39 -17.82
C THR A 196 -15.97 -12.52 -17.45
N GLY A 197 -15.42 -12.48 -16.23
CA GLY A 197 -14.52 -13.50 -15.71
C GLY A 197 -14.52 -13.55 -14.19
N TYR A 198 -13.58 -14.33 -13.66
CA TYR A 198 -13.32 -14.44 -12.22
C TYR A 198 -11.86 -14.09 -11.92
N THR A 199 -11.61 -13.53 -10.75
CA THR A 199 -10.26 -13.28 -10.25
C THR A 199 -10.15 -13.75 -8.81
N ALA A 200 -9.26 -14.71 -8.56
CA ALA A 200 -8.89 -15.13 -7.22
C ALA A 200 -7.94 -14.10 -6.60
N LEU A 201 -8.18 -13.76 -5.33
CA LEU A 201 -7.39 -12.78 -4.58
C LEU A 201 -6.98 -13.40 -3.24
N PRO A 202 -5.68 -13.53 -2.92
CA PRO A 202 -5.24 -13.91 -1.58
C PRO A 202 -5.45 -12.74 -0.62
N PHE A 203 -6.66 -12.63 -0.04
CA PHE A 203 -7.07 -11.52 0.83
C PHE A 203 -6.03 -11.20 1.92
N GLU A 204 -5.45 -12.24 2.51
CA GLU A 204 -4.42 -12.14 3.56
C GLU A 204 -3.18 -11.32 3.17
N LYS A 205 -2.87 -11.26 1.86
CA LYS A 205 -1.69 -10.55 1.33
C LYS A 205 -2.02 -9.11 0.91
N VAL A 206 -3.30 -8.74 0.85
CA VAL A 206 -3.76 -7.45 0.32
C VAL A 206 -3.45 -6.34 1.31
N ASP A 207 -2.73 -5.31 0.85
CA ASP A 207 -2.34 -4.21 1.73
C ASP A 207 -3.53 -3.30 2.07
N GLY A 208 -3.83 -3.22 3.35
CA GLY A 208 -4.74 -2.24 3.92
C GLY A 208 -6.21 -2.44 3.54
N PHE A 209 -6.57 -3.63 3.04
CA PHE A 209 -7.95 -4.05 2.94
C PHE A 209 -8.47 -4.36 4.35
N LEU A 210 -9.60 -3.76 4.71
CA LEU A 210 -10.30 -4.04 5.94
C LEU A 210 -11.74 -4.41 5.58
N PRO A 211 -12.25 -5.56 6.05
CA PRO A 211 -13.65 -5.89 5.91
C PRO A 211 -14.52 -4.81 6.57
N LYS A 212 -15.77 -4.70 6.13
CA LYS A 212 -16.73 -3.81 6.76
C LYS A 212 -16.97 -4.31 8.18
N ALA A 213 -16.80 -3.43 9.17
CA ALA A 213 -16.90 -3.79 10.57
C ALA A 213 -17.97 -2.96 11.27
N ASN A 214 -18.89 -3.64 11.95
CA ASN A 214 -19.88 -3.07 12.85
C ASN A 214 -19.51 -3.42 14.29
N THR A 215 -19.53 -2.41 15.16
CA THR A 215 -19.24 -2.59 16.59
C THR A 215 -20.52 -2.44 17.39
N TYR A 216 -20.73 -3.38 18.30
CA TYR A 216 -21.88 -3.46 19.18
C TYR A 216 -21.41 -3.48 20.63
N MET A 217 -22.00 -2.62 21.46
CA MET A 217 -21.81 -2.67 22.91
C MET A 217 -22.82 -3.65 23.50
N LEU A 218 -22.37 -4.41 24.50
CA LEU A 218 -23.17 -5.44 25.14
C LEU A 218 -23.94 -4.86 26.34
N TYR A 219 -25.23 -5.15 26.39
CA TYR A 219 -26.13 -4.74 27.45
C TYR A 219 -26.78 -5.97 28.08
N ASP A 220 -26.99 -5.94 29.39
CA ASP A 220 -27.71 -7.00 30.09
C ASP A 220 -29.24 -6.84 29.97
N ASN A 221 -29.99 -7.78 30.56
CA ASN A 221 -31.45 -7.77 30.60
C ASN A 221 -32.05 -6.55 31.31
N SER A 222 -31.28 -5.85 32.15
CA SER A 222 -31.75 -4.62 32.79
C SER A 222 -31.62 -3.39 31.90
N GLY A 223 -31.01 -3.54 30.72
CA GLY A 223 -30.73 -2.44 29.80
C GLY A 223 -29.49 -1.64 30.20
N GLU A 224 -28.64 -2.19 31.08
CA GLU A 224 -27.38 -1.55 31.49
C GLU A 224 -26.20 -2.13 30.70
N PRO A 225 -25.20 -1.31 30.31
CA PRO A 225 -24.02 -1.82 29.63
C PRO A 225 -23.22 -2.75 30.55
N ILE A 226 -22.79 -3.90 30.02
CA ILE A 226 -22.06 -4.90 30.81
C ILE A 226 -20.65 -4.38 31.11
N LYS A 227 -20.41 -4.08 32.39
CA LYS A 227 -19.15 -3.57 32.89
C LYS A 227 -18.17 -4.70 33.20
N ILE A 228 -16.90 -4.46 32.91
CA ILE A 228 -15.79 -5.32 33.33
C ILE A 228 -15.61 -5.14 34.85
N LYS A 229 -15.88 -6.19 35.62
CA LYS A 229 -15.59 -6.21 37.06
C LYS A 229 -14.13 -6.58 37.27
N HIS A 230 -13.38 -5.69 37.95
CA HIS A 230 -12.02 -5.86 38.48
C HIS A 230 -11.04 -6.75 37.69
N MET A 231 -9.97 -6.14 37.15
CA MET A 231 -8.70 -6.86 36.94
C MET A 231 -7.83 -6.63 38.17
N GLY A 232 -7.32 -7.71 38.76
CA GLY A 232 -6.30 -7.63 39.80
C GLY A 232 -5.09 -6.86 39.28
N ILE A 233 -4.77 -5.77 39.97
CA ILE A 233 -3.68 -4.85 39.62
C ILE A 233 -2.39 -5.46 40.17
N GLY A 234 -1.74 -6.32 39.39
CA GLY A 234 -0.45 -6.91 39.77
C GLY A 234 0.43 -7.22 38.55
N PRO A 235 1.69 -6.76 38.51
CA PRO A 235 2.61 -7.01 37.37
C PRO A 235 2.97 -8.49 37.17
N THR A 236 2.72 -9.34 38.18
CA THR A 236 2.92 -10.81 38.13
C THR A 236 1.60 -11.59 38.11
N GLN A 237 0.47 -10.91 38.22
CA GLN A 237 -0.86 -11.52 38.14
C GLN A 237 -1.60 -10.91 36.96
N TYR A 238 -1.39 -11.49 35.77
CA TYR A 238 -2.38 -11.47 34.70
C TYR A 238 -3.62 -12.23 35.20
N SER A 239 -4.31 -11.62 36.16
CA SER A 239 -5.47 -12.17 36.82
C SER A 239 -6.52 -12.42 35.75
N LYS A 240 -7.06 -13.64 35.73
CA LYS A 240 -8.14 -14.05 34.85
C LYS A 240 -9.21 -12.96 34.90
N LEU A 241 -9.45 -12.30 33.76
CA LEU A 241 -10.55 -11.37 33.61
C LEU A 241 -11.81 -12.05 34.16
N ALA A 242 -12.45 -11.47 35.18
CA ALA A 242 -13.70 -12.00 35.70
C ALA A 242 -14.77 -11.74 34.65
N VAL A 243 -14.99 -12.73 33.79
CA VAL A 243 -15.99 -12.69 32.73
C VAL A 243 -17.35 -12.96 33.38
N PRO A 244 -18.31 -12.03 33.34
CA PRO A 244 -19.66 -12.25 33.84
C PRO A 244 -20.32 -13.47 33.19
N ASP A 245 -21.20 -14.18 33.91
CA ASP A 245 -21.79 -15.45 33.45
C ASP A 245 -22.49 -15.35 32.10
N ASN A 246 -23.18 -14.22 31.84
CA ASN A 246 -23.80 -13.95 30.55
C ASN A 246 -22.77 -13.82 29.42
N VAL A 247 -21.65 -13.10 29.65
CA VAL A 247 -20.55 -12.98 28.69
C VAL A 247 -19.80 -14.31 28.52
N ALA A 248 -19.67 -15.11 29.58
CA ALA A 248 -19.07 -16.43 29.53
C ALA A 248 -19.93 -17.42 28.71
N SER A 249 -21.25 -17.32 28.86
CA SER A 249 -22.22 -18.07 28.05
C SER A 249 -22.14 -17.69 26.58
N LEU A 250 -22.12 -16.39 26.27
CA LEU A 250 -21.91 -15.89 24.92
C LEU A 250 -20.58 -16.39 24.32
N ARG A 251 -19.50 -16.33 25.08
CA ARG A 251 -18.21 -16.87 24.68
C ARG A 251 -18.30 -18.35 24.31
N LYS A 252 -18.93 -19.16 25.17
CA LYS A 252 -19.12 -20.59 24.92
C LYS A 252 -19.95 -20.84 23.65
N MET A 253 -21.00 -20.04 23.41
CA MET A 253 -21.80 -20.16 22.18
C MET A 253 -20.98 -19.86 20.92
N LEU A 254 -20.09 -18.85 20.95
CA LEU A 254 -19.18 -18.56 19.84
C LEU A 254 -18.21 -19.72 19.61
N GLU A 255 -17.68 -20.30 20.68
CA GLU A 255 -16.79 -21.46 20.62
C GLU A 255 -17.51 -22.71 20.07
N ASP A 256 -18.72 -22.99 20.54
CA ASP A 256 -19.55 -24.11 20.09
C ASP A 256 -19.92 -23.96 18.62
N ALA A 257 -20.36 -22.77 18.19
CA ALA A 257 -20.68 -22.47 16.78
C ALA A 257 -19.46 -22.67 15.86
N ARG A 258 -18.30 -22.18 16.28
CA ARG A 258 -17.04 -22.37 15.55
C ARG A 258 -16.68 -23.85 15.41
N ASN A 259 -16.85 -24.63 16.48
CA ASN A 259 -16.46 -26.04 16.51
C ASN A 259 -17.44 -26.94 15.76
N SER A 260 -18.73 -26.61 15.76
CA SER A 260 -19.78 -27.36 15.06
C SER A 260 -19.92 -26.96 13.58
N GLY A 261 -19.48 -25.76 13.21
CA GLY A 261 -19.72 -25.16 11.89
C GLY A 261 -21.17 -24.71 11.67
N THR A 262 -21.98 -24.65 12.73
CA THR A 262 -23.38 -24.20 12.66
C THR A 262 -23.46 -22.68 12.63
N ASP A 263 -24.48 -22.15 11.94
CA ASP A 263 -24.72 -20.70 11.90
C ASP A 263 -25.02 -20.12 13.29
N LEU A 264 -24.42 -18.96 13.56
CA LEU A 264 -24.65 -18.24 14.81
C LEU A 264 -26.04 -17.62 14.82
N SER A 265 -26.96 -18.16 15.62
CA SER A 265 -28.31 -17.63 15.78
C SER A 265 -28.38 -16.56 16.87
N LEU A 266 -28.67 -15.32 16.46
CA LEU A 266 -28.80 -14.19 17.40
C LEU A 266 -29.95 -14.33 18.38
N ASP A 267 -31.09 -14.82 17.91
CA ASP A 267 -32.28 -14.95 18.75
C ASP A 267 -32.03 -15.97 19.86
N ALA A 268 -31.27 -17.02 19.55
CA ALA A 268 -30.78 -17.98 20.53
C ALA A 268 -29.79 -17.32 21.51
N ILE A 269 -28.90 -16.44 21.04
CA ILE A 269 -27.95 -15.73 21.91
C ILE A 269 -28.69 -14.81 22.87
N THR A 270 -29.55 -13.92 22.36
CA THR A 270 -30.26 -12.94 23.19
C THR A 270 -31.20 -13.65 24.17
N GLY A 271 -31.88 -14.71 23.73
CA GLY A 271 -32.77 -15.50 24.59
C GLY A 271 -32.04 -16.29 25.68
N SER A 272 -30.86 -16.87 25.40
CA SER A 272 -30.13 -17.72 26.35
C SER A 272 -29.20 -16.96 27.30
N THR A 273 -28.60 -15.87 26.82
CA THR A 273 -27.60 -15.10 27.59
C THR A 273 -28.21 -13.89 28.28
N GLY A 274 -29.39 -13.43 27.83
CA GLY A 274 -29.97 -12.17 28.29
C GLY A 274 -29.13 -10.95 27.89
N ILE A 275 -28.45 -11.04 26.74
CA ILE A 275 -27.62 -9.96 26.21
C ILE A 275 -28.29 -9.34 25.00
N SER A 276 -28.36 -8.01 25.00
CA SER A 276 -28.74 -7.23 23.83
C SER A 276 -27.52 -6.51 23.22
N PHE A 277 -27.58 -6.33 21.90
CA PHE A 277 -26.50 -5.74 21.10
C PHE A 277 -26.92 -4.36 20.61
N VAL A 278 -26.28 -3.30 21.10
CA VAL A 278 -26.57 -1.93 20.67
C VAL A 278 -25.46 -1.44 19.74
N PRO A 279 -25.77 -1.08 18.48
CA PRO A 279 -24.77 -0.60 17.54
C PRO A 279 -24.24 0.77 17.98
N ILE A 280 -22.92 0.90 18.07
CA ILE A 280 -22.24 2.18 18.41
C ILE A 280 -21.53 2.81 17.20
N GLY A 281 -21.71 2.22 16.02
CA GLY A 281 -21.10 2.65 14.76
C GLY A 281 -19.64 2.23 14.60
N SER A 282 -19.03 2.66 13.50
CA SER A 282 -17.67 2.27 13.10
C SER A 282 -16.55 3.15 13.66
N LYS A 283 -16.88 4.21 14.41
CA LYS A 283 -15.88 5.18 14.90
C LYS A 283 -15.22 4.69 16.19
N LYS A 284 -13.89 4.57 16.16
CA LYS A 284 -13.05 4.17 17.31
C LYS A 284 -13.25 5.03 18.57
N SER A 285 -13.57 6.32 18.41
CA SER A 285 -13.82 7.25 19.52
C SER A 285 -15.10 6.92 20.31
N ALA A 286 -15.93 6.01 19.82
CA ALA A 286 -17.14 5.58 20.51
C ALA A 286 -16.88 4.47 21.54
N LEU A 287 -15.72 3.81 21.50
CA LEU A 287 -15.36 2.76 22.45
C LEU A 287 -15.03 3.37 23.83
N LYS A 288 -15.86 3.07 24.82
CA LYS A 288 -15.62 3.41 26.22
C LYS A 288 -14.86 2.28 26.90
N ALA A 289 -13.79 2.62 27.63
CA ALA A 289 -13.08 1.65 28.47
C ALA A 289 -13.99 1.15 29.61
N GLY A 290 -13.78 -0.10 30.03
CA GLY A 290 -14.52 -0.77 31.10
C GLY A 290 -15.71 -1.61 30.64
N TYR A 291 -15.87 -1.88 29.34
CA TYR A 291 -17.03 -2.58 28.79
C TYR A 291 -16.64 -3.70 27.82
N TYR A 292 -17.58 -4.60 27.58
CA TYR A 292 -17.47 -5.66 26.57
C TYR A 292 -18.13 -5.24 25.25
N TYR A 293 -17.55 -5.68 24.14
CA TYR A 293 -18.00 -5.36 22.79
C TYR A 293 -17.99 -6.60 21.91
N ILE A 294 -18.94 -6.69 20.97
CA ILE A 294 -18.81 -7.54 19.80
C ILE A 294 -18.44 -6.67 18.60
N ILE A 295 -17.49 -7.16 17.81
CA ILE A 295 -17.21 -6.61 16.49
C ILE A 295 -17.57 -7.68 15.47
N GLU A 296 -18.50 -7.35 14.59
CA GLU A 296 -18.83 -8.16 13.42
C GLU A 296 -18.14 -7.56 12.20
N SER A 297 -17.25 -8.32 11.59
CA SER A 297 -16.58 -7.98 10.33
C SER A 297 -17.13 -8.85 9.21
N TYR A 298 -17.48 -8.28 8.05
CA TYR A 298 -18.01 -9.05 6.92
C TYR A 298 -17.62 -8.49 5.56
N LEU A 299 -17.73 -9.34 4.52
CA LEU A 299 -17.44 -9.03 3.12
C LEU A 299 -18.72 -9.04 2.28
N PRO A 300 -19.37 -7.88 2.07
CA PRO A 300 -20.63 -7.82 1.35
C PRO A 300 -20.50 -8.15 -0.15
N VAL A 301 -21.47 -8.88 -0.70
CA VAL A 301 -21.51 -9.28 -2.12
C VAL A 301 -22.10 -8.21 -3.04
N ASP A 302 -22.90 -7.30 -2.50
CA ASP A 302 -23.60 -6.25 -3.25
C ASP A 302 -22.70 -5.04 -3.53
N GLN A 303 -21.54 -4.99 -2.89
CA GLN A 303 -20.59 -3.89 -3.04
C GLN A 303 -19.61 -4.12 -4.20
N SER A 304 -19.26 -3.01 -4.85
CA SER A 304 -18.18 -2.99 -5.83
C SER A 304 -16.87 -2.72 -5.12
N TYR A 305 -15.81 -3.36 -5.60
CA TYR A 305 -14.45 -3.23 -5.09
C TYR A 305 -13.52 -2.89 -6.24
N ALA A 306 -12.65 -1.93 -5.98
CA ALA A 306 -11.53 -1.65 -6.87
C ALA A 306 -10.29 -2.38 -6.33
N THR A 307 -9.70 -3.22 -7.17
CA THR A 307 -8.46 -3.92 -6.86
C THR A 307 -7.38 -3.57 -7.87
N ALA A 308 -6.15 -3.50 -7.39
CA ALA A 308 -4.97 -3.21 -8.20
C ALA A 308 -3.84 -4.14 -7.80
N GLY A 309 -3.21 -4.75 -8.80
CA GLY A 309 -2.14 -5.72 -8.62
C GLY A 309 -1.67 -6.26 -9.96
N TYR A 310 -0.80 -7.27 -9.91
CA TYR A 310 -0.40 -8.02 -11.08
C TYR A 310 -1.42 -9.12 -11.34
N LEU A 311 -2.06 -9.10 -12.49
CA LEU A 311 -2.98 -10.14 -12.94
C LEU A 311 -2.19 -11.21 -13.70
N GLU A 312 -2.38 -12.45 -13.28
CA GLU A 312 -1.83 -13.65 -13.91
C GLU A 312 -3.00 -14.47 -14.47
N HIS A 313 -2.88 -14.88 -15.73
CA HIS A 313 -3.87 -15.76 -16.34
C HIS A 313 -3.68 -17.19 -15.86
N THR A 314 -4.79 -17.90 -15.72
CA THR A 314 -4.77 -19.34 -15.52
C THR A 314 -5.49 -20.02 -16.68
N ASP A 315 -5.22 -21.29 -16.88
CA ASP A 315 -5.96 -22.14 -17.82
C ASP A 315 -7.29 -22.62 -17.22
N GLU A 316 -7.62 -22.21 -15.99
CA GLU A 316 -8.83 -22.64 -15.29
C GLU A 316 -10.05 -21.84 -15.74
N THR A 317 -11.20 -22.51 -15.76
CA THR A 317 -12.49 -21.88 -15.99
C THR A 317 -13.46 -22.21 -14.87
N LEU A 318 -14.23 -21.21 -14.45
CA LEU A 318 -15.30 -21.36 -13.48
C LEU A 318 -16.61 -20.98 -14.18
N ARG A 319 -17.56 -21.92 -14.23
CA ARG A 319 -18.85 -21.74 -14.94
C ARG A 319 -18.69 -21.26 -16.39
N GLY A 320 -17.68 -21.79 -17.09
CA GLY A 320 -17.39 -21.46 -18.49
C GLY A 320 -16.76 -20.08 -18.72
N LYS A 321 -16.32 -19.39 -17.65
CA LYS A 321 -15.61 -18.11 -17.73
C LYS A 321 -14.17 -18.25 -17.23
N PRO A 322 -13.22 -17.46 -17.75
CA PRO A 322 -11.82 -17.55 -17.34
C PRO A 322 -11.63 -17.16 -15.87
N VAL A 323 -10.72 -17.86 -15.20
CA VAL A 323 -10.25 -17.53 -13.86
C VAL A 323 -8.85 -16.93 -13.98
N ASN A 324 -8.64 -15.78 -13.36
CA ASN A 324 -7.32 -15.16 -13.21
C ASN A 324 -6.92 -15.17 -11.74
N VAL A 325 -5.64 -14.99 -11.46
CA VAL A 325 -5.14 -14.77 -10.10
C VAL A 325 -4.54 -13.38 -10.04
N MET A 326 -4.92 -12.60 -9.02
CA MET A 326 -4.27 -11.33 -8.77
C MET A 326 -3.25 -11.49 -7.64
N ILE A 327 -2.00 -11.19 -7.96
CA ILE A 327 -0.86 -11.25 -7.05
C ILE A 327 -0.22 -9.87 -6.89
N ARG A 328 0.73 -9.79 -5.96
CA ARG A 328 1.52 -8.58 -5.77
C ARG A 328 2.48 -8.37 -6.92
N ASP A 329 2.51 -7.15 -7.47
CA ASP A 329 3.52 -6.77 -8.45
C ASP A 329 4.90 -6.64 -7.80
N THR A 330 5.65 -7.73 -7.73
CA THR A 330 7.02 -7.74 -7.18
C THR A 330 8.05 -7.11 -8.13
N SER A 331 7.69 -6.91 -9.40
CA SER A 331 8.63 -6.51 -10.44
C SER A 331 8.92 -5.01 -10.45
N ASN A 332 7.94 -4.17 -10.13
CA ASN A 332 8.08 -2.71 -10.25
C ASN A 332 7.49 -1.95 -9.07
N THR A 333 6.20 -2.17 -8.77
CA THR A 333 5.44 -1.21 -7.95
C THR A 333 5.13 -1.69 -6.54
N ASN A 334 5.30 -2.99 -6.27
CA ASN A 334 4.81 -3.66 -5.06
C ASN A 334 3.31 -3.46 -4.81
N LEU A 335 2.56 -3.03 -5.83
CA LEU A 335 1.15 -2.72 -5.71
C LEU A 335 0.36 -4.02 -5.52
N PHE A 336 -0.39 -4.08 -4.43
CA PHE A 336 -1.39 -5.10 -4.19
C PHE A 336 -2.41 -4.56 -3.19
N SER A 337 -3.48 -3.98 -3.71
CA SER A 337 -4.47 -3.30 -2.88
C SER A 337 -5.89 -3.59 -3.36
N MET A 338 -6.81 -3.49 -2.41
CA MET A 338 -8.24 -3.59 -2.63
C MET A 338 -8.92 -2.55 -1.75
N VAL A 339 -9.89 -1.83 -2.32
CA VAL A 339 -10.72 -0.88 -1.59
C VAL A 339 -12.17 -1.06 -1.98
N GLU A 340 -13.05 -0.83 -1.02
CA GLU A 340 -14.48 -0.72 -1.27
C GLU A 340 -14.77 0.52 -2.15
N GLY A 341 -15.64 0.33 -3.14
CA GLY A 341 -16.07 1.34 -4.10
C GLY A 341 -15.32 1.27 -5.44
N GLN A 342 -15.25 2.42 -6.10
CA GLN A 342 -14.66 2.57 -7.42
C GLN A 342 -13.15 2.85 -7.36
N LYS A 343 -12.48 2.72 -8.51
CA LYS A 343 -11.08 3.05 -8.75
C LYS A 343 -10.72 4.45 -8.25
N SER A 344 -11.65 5.40 -8.33
CA SER A 344 -11.49 6.77 -7.82
C SER A 344 -11.21 6.79 -6.30
N THR A 345 -11.78 5.88 -5.53
CA THR A 345 -11.51 5.72 -4.09
C THR A 345 -10.07 5.28 -3.85
N LEU A 346 -9.57 4.33 -4.63
CA LEU A 346 -8.18 3.85 -4.53
C LEU A 346 -7.21 4.99 -4.84
N SER A 347 -7.45 5.70 -5.95
CA SER A 347 -6.65 6.84 -6.38
C SER A 347 -6.64 7.97 -5.36
N LYS A 348 -7.81 8.32 -4.79
CA LYS A 348 -7.95 9.39 -3.79
C LYS A 348 -7.25 9.07 -2.47
N LYS A 349 -7.23 7.80 -2.06
CA LYS A 349 -6.51 7.34 -0.86
C LYS A 349 -5.01 7.60 -1.00
N GLU A 350 -4.41 7.19 -2.12
CA GLU A 350 -2.98 7.38 -2.37
C GLU A 350 -2.61 8.86 -2.55
N PHE A 351 -3.46 9.63 -3.23
CA PHE A 351 -3.30 11.09 -3.33
C PHE A 351 -3.26 11.75 -1.96
N ARG A 352 -4.22 11.43 -1.08
CA ARG A 352 -4.26 12.00 0.28
C ARG A 352 -3.00 11.67 1.06
N ASN A 353 -2.52 10.43 0.99
CA ASN A 353 -1.29 10.03 1.68
C ASN A 353 -0.08 10.82 1.17
N SER A 354 0.02 11.02 -0.15
CA SER A 354 1.06 11.83 -0.77
C SER A 354 1.03 13.29 -0.28
N VAL A 355 -0.14 13.94 -0.31
CA VAL A 355 -0.31 15.32 0.17
C VAL A 355 0.08 15.47 1.64
N VAL A 356 -0.33 14.53 2.49
CA VAL A 356 0.05 14.54 3.92
C VAL A 356 1.56 14.41 4.08
N SER A 357 2.22 13.51 3.35
CA SER A 357 3.68 13.39 3.38
C SER A 357 4.38 14.68 2.93
N PHE A 358 3.93 15.30 1.84
CA PHE A 358 4.51 16.58 1.40
C PHE A 358 4.29 17.71 2.40
N ALA A 359 3.11 17.80 3.00
CA ALA A 359 2.82 18.80 4.03
C ALA A 359 3.72 18.62 5.27
N VAL A 360 3.93 17.38 5.73
CA VAL A 360 4.83 17.08 6.85
C VAL A 360 6.27 17.47 6.52
N ALA A 361 6.76 17.13 5.32
CA ALA A 361 8.10 17.53 4.88
C ALA A 361 8.26 19.07 4.85
N ALA A 362 7.26 19.79 4.32
CA ALA A 362 7.28 21.25 4.28
C ALA A 362 7.33 21.88 5.68
N ILE A 363 6.55 21.35 6.63
CA ILE A 363 6.56 21.82 8.04
C ILE A 363 7.96 21.63 8.65
N ILE A 364 8.60 20.47 8.43
CA ILE A 364 9.94 20.20 8.97
C ILE A 364 10.96 21.17 8.35
N VAL A 365 10.90 21.41 7.04
CA VAL A 365 11.79 22.37 6.37
C VAL A 365 11.59 23.79 6.92
N LEU A 366 10.35 24.22 7.13
CA LEU A 366 10.05 25.53 7.73
C LEU A 366 10.58 25.65 9.16
N LEU A 367 10.44 24.60 9.98
CA LEU A 367 11.00 24.56 11.33
C LEU A 367 12.52 24.65 11.31
N LEU A 368 13.19 23.94 10.39
CA LEU A 368 14.65 24.04 10.23
C LEU A 368 15.09 25.42 9.78
N ALA A 369 14.38 26.01 8.81
CA ALA A 369 14.65 27.37 8.33
C ALA A 369 14.43 28.43 9.41
N TRP A 370 13.50 28.19 10.36
CA TRP A 370 13.28 29.07 11.50
C TRP A 370 14.34 28.91 12.60
N LEU A 371 14.91 27.70 12.77
CA LEU A 371 15.96 27.43 13.75
C LEU A 371 17.38 27.80 13.26
N ALA A 372 17.63 27.77 11.95
CA ALA A 372 18.93 28.09 11.35
C ALA A 372 19.47 29.52 11.59
N PRO A 373 18.65 30.59 11.68
CA PRO A 373 19.13 31.95 11.91
C PRO A 373 19.57 32.23 13.35
N VAL A 374 19.20 31.37 14.32
CA VAL A 374 19.44 31.66 15.74
C VAL A 374 20.87 31.27 16.18
N HIS A 375 21.65 30.59 15.33
CA HIS A 375 23.04 30.20 15.64
C HIS A 375 24.09 30.76 14.68
N SER A 376 23.69 31.40 13.58
CA SER A 376 24.61 31.95 12.57
C SER A 376 25.01 33.42 12.82
N MET A 377 24.57 34.04 13.93
CA MET A 377 24.95 35.42 14.28
C MET A 377 26.01 35.56 15.38
N TYR A 378 26.58 34.46 15.89
CA TYR A 378 27.66 34.51 16.88
C TYR A 378 28.86 33.65 16.49
N SER A 379 29.30 33.75 15.23
CA SER A 379 30.65 33.30 14.89
C SER A 379 31.64 34.36 15.38
N CYS A 380 32.17 34.19 16.61
CA CYS A 380 33.34 34.96 17.03
C CYS A 380 34.53 34.56 16.15
N LEU A 381 34.98 35.46 15.27
CA LEU A 381 36.22 35.29 14.52
C LEU A 381 37.37 35.51 15.50
N VAL A 382 37.99 34.44 16.00
CA VAL A 382 39.20 34.53 16.82
C VAL A 382 40.37 34.85 15.88
N LEU A 383 40.78 36.11 15.86
CA LEU A 383 42.05 36.52 15.24
C LEU A 383 43.13 36.39 16.31
N GLU A 384 43.97 35.38 16.18
CA GLU A 384 45.13 35.18 17.04
C GLU A 384 46.22 36.15 16.60
N THR A 385 46.36 37.29 17.27
CA THR A 385 47.50 38.18 17.07
C THR A 385 48.57 37.89 18.12
N ASN A 386 49.80 37.75 17.63
CA ASN A 386 50.91 37.05 18.26
C ASN A 386 51.46 37.59 19.60
N ASN A 387 50.78 38.46 20.36
CA ASN A 387 51.29 38.90 21.67
C ASN A 387 50.27 39.58 22.61
N SER A 388 48.97 39.32 22.49
CA SER A 388 47.98 39.74 23.49
C SER A 388 46.82 38.76 23.42
N GLY A 389 46.40 38.19 24.56
CA GLY A 389 45.49 37.02 24.63
C GLY A 389 44.18 37.13 23.83
N PRO A 390 43.39 36.05 23.73
CA PRO A 390 42.23 35.99 22.85
C PRO A 390 41.16 37.02 23.25
N TYR A 391 40.88 37.98 22.37
CA TYR A 391 39.76 38.91 22.49
C TYR A 391 38.67 38.55 21.48
N CYS A 392 37.44 38.35 21.94
CA CYS A 392 36.28 38.16 21.05
C CYS A 392 35.70 39.51 20.63
N HIS A 393 35.74 39.81 19.34
CA HIS A 393 34.98 40.93 18.78
C HIS A 393 33.57 40.47 18.41
N TYR A 394 32.56 40.99 19.12
CA TYR A 394 31.16 40.87 18.72
C TYR A 394 30.91 41.81 17.53
N ILE A 395 30.69 41.26 16.34
CA ILE A 395 30.22 42.02 15.19
C ILE A 395 28.69 42.02 15.25
N ASN A 396 28.12 43.01 15.92
CA ASN A 396 26.68 43.25 15.83
C ASN A 396 26.37 43.91 14.49
N GLY A 397 25.33 43.43 13.80
CA GLY A 397 25.11 43.60 12.37
C GLY A 397 25.40 45.00 11.79
N SER A 398 26.32 45.06 10.84
CA SER A 398 26.30 46.04 9.74
C SER A 398 27.31 45.66 8.66
N THR A 399 26.79 45.38 7.45
CA THR A 399 27.43 45.50 6.13
C THR A 399 28.96 45.40 6.04
N ILE A 400 29.45 44.25 5.57
CA ILE A 400 30.80 44.15 5.01
C ILE A 400 30.75 44.67 3.57
N ALA A 401 31.27 45.87 3.35
CA ALA A 401 31.63 46.34 2.02
C ALA A 401 32.97 45.69 1.62
N LEU A 402 32.94 44.76 0.65
CA LEU A 402 34.15 44.24 0.01
C LEU A 402 34.50 45.14 -1.17
N LEU A 403 35.55 45.94 -1.00
CA LEU A 403 36.15 46.76 -2.05
C LEU A 403 37.16 45.92 -2.85
N GLY A 404 36.80 45.60 -4.10
CA GLY A 404 37.71 45.49 -5.25
C GLY A 404 38.58 44.23 -5.41
N SER A 405 38.24 43.38 -6.38
CA SER A 405 39.01 43.26 -7.64
C SER A 405 38.48 42.17 -8.61
N ALA A 406 38.55 42.52 -9.91
CA ALA A 406 38.35 41.75 -11.14
C ALA A 406 36.91 41.38 -11.59
N PRO A 407 36.50 41.74 -12.83
CA PRO A 407 35.20 41.37 -13.39
C PRO A 407 35.23 39.92 -13.89
N SER A 408 34.47 39.04 -13.25
CA SER A 408 34.13 37.74 -13.84
C SER A 408 32.91 37.90 -14.74
N GLN A 409 33.04 37.41 -15.96
CA GLN A 409 32.03 37.47 -16.99
C GLN A 409 30.74 36.76 -16.54
N HIS A 410 29.61 37.46 -16.67
CA HIS A 410 28.28 36.86 -16.57
C HIS A 410 28.07 35.94 -17.78
N TYR A 411 28.15 34.62 -17.57
CA TYR A 411 27.49 33.66 -18.45
C TYR A 411 26.01 33.61 -18.08
N THR A 412 25.18 34.32 -18.83
CA THR A 412 23.73 34.12 -18.85
C THR A 412 23.46 32.80 -19.59
N THR A 413 23.41 31.70 -18.86
CA THR A 413 22.87 30.44 -19.38
C THR A 413 21.35 30.59 -19.47
N THR A 414 20.90 31.14 -20.59
CA THR A 414 19.51 31.05 -21.02
C THR A 414 19.29 29.59 -21.39
N ILE A 415 18.53 28.84 -20.59
CA ILE A 415 18.05 27.53 -20.99
C ILE A 415 16.98 27.78 -22.05
N PRO A 416 17.18 27.41 -23.34
CA PRO A 416 16.09 27.41 -24.28
C PRO A 416 15.14 26.30 -23.84
N ILE A 417 13.94 26.68 -23.37
CA ILE A 417 12.82 25.79 -23.30
C ILE A 417 12.41 25.51 -24.75
N SER A 418 13.04 24.49 -25.33
CA SER A 418 12.62 23.93 -26.60
C SER A 418 11.31 23.21 -26.37
N THR A 419 10.19 23.92 -26.50
CA THR A 419 8.89 23.33 -26.80
C THR A 419 9.03 22.59 -28.12
N SER A 420 9.39 21.31 -28.04
CA SER A 420 9.37 20.41 -29.18
C SER A 420 7.90 20.12 -29.50
N THR A 421 7.37 20.86 -30.47
CA THR A 421 6.20 20.45 -31.24
C THR A 421 6.41 19.01 -31.71
N ILE A 422 5.52 18.11 -31.31
CA ILE A 422 5.45 16.73 -31.82
C ILE A 422 5.02 16.85 -33.28
N THR A 423 6.01 16.86 -34.18
CA THR A 423 5.78 16.96 -35.62
C THR A 423 5.45 15.58 -36.19
N SER A 424 4.36 15.52 -36.97
CA SER A 424 3.96 14.49 -37.93
C SER A 424 3.77 13.05 -37.42
N SER A 425 2.51 12.67 -37.20
CA SER A 425 2.07 11.26 -37.25
C SER A 425 2.09 10.78 -38.71
N SER A 426 3.14 10.08 -39.13
CA SER A 426 3.14 9.32 -40.37
C SER A 426 2.35 8.02 -40.14
N GLY A 427 1.06 8.01 -40.46
CA GLY A 427 0.27 6.78 -40.43
C GLY A 427 0.61 5.93 -41.65
N GLN A 428 1.25 4.78 -41.44
CA GLN A 428 1.27 3.73 -42.47
C GLN A 428 0.02 2.87 -42.27
N VAL A 429 -0.96 3.02 -43.16
CA VAL A 429 -2.15 2.17 -43.17
C VAL A 429 -1.74 0.79 -43.70
N PHE A 430 -1.27 -0.07 -42.81
CA PHE A 430 -1.21 -1.50 -43.06
C PHE A 430 -2.57 -2.10 -42.69
N SER A 431 -3.16 -2.89 -43.59
CA SER A 431 -4.41 -3.64 -43.39
C SER A 431 -4.08 -5.14 -43.51
N GLY A 432 -3.98 -5.84 -42.38
CA GLY A 432 -3.56 -7.25 -42.34
C GLY A 432 -4.13 -8.04 -41.15
N ASN A 433 -3.77 -9.31 -41.03
CA ASN A 433 -4.17 -10.15 -39.89
C ASN A 433 -3.33 -9.80 -38.65
N CYS A 434 -3.97 -9.58 -37.48
CA CYS A 434 -3.26 -9.29 -36.24
C CYS A 434 -2.28 -10.41 -35.81
N GLY A 435 -2.49 -11.67 -36.22
CA GLY A 435 -1.58 -12.78 -35.88
C GLY A 435 -0.24 -12.77 -36.61
N THR A 436 -0.01 -11.83 -37.53
CA THR A 436 1.28 -11.68 -38.25
C THR A 436 1.69 -10.21 -38.38
N LEU A 437 1.13 -9.35 -37.52
CA LEU A 437 1.40 -7.91 -37.62
C LEU A 437 2.82 -7.60 -37.13
N ASN A 438 3.62 -6.98 -38.01
CA ASN A 438 4.85 -6.31 -37.63
C ASN A 438 4.70 -4.80 -37.92
N LEU A 439 4.69 -3.99 -36.86
CA LEU A 439 4.70 -2.53 -36.97
C LEU A 439 6.02 -2.01 -36.40
N SER A 440 6.81 -1.37 -37.25
CA SER A 440 8.11 -0.80 -36.88
C SER A 440 8.25 0.66 -37.28
N SER A 441 9.06 1.41 -36.53
CA SER A 441 9.44 2.80 -36.82
C SER A 441 10.93 3.02 -36.58
N SER A 442 11.62 3.52 -37.60
CA SER A 442 13.04 3.90 -37.51
C SER A 442 13.26 5.29 -36.93
N SER A 443 12.20 6.09 -36.76
CA SER A 443 12.29 7.45 -36.23
C SER A 443 12.36 7.46 -34.70
N THR A 444 13.22 8.33 -34.15
CA THR A 444 13.49 8.41 -32.70
C THR A 444 12.59 9.38 -31.94
N ARG A 445 11.49 9.89 -32.51
CA ARG A 445 10.43 10.64 -31.79
C ARG A 445 9.14 10.65 -32.60
N SER A 446 8.55 9.50 -32.84
CA SER A 446 7.41 9.36 -33.74
C SER A 446 6.29 8.54 -33.13
N THR A 447 5.07 8.77 -33.61
CA THR A 447 3.94 7.90 -33.35
C THR A 447 3.48 7.29 -34.68
N SER A 448 3.42 5.97 -34.72
CA SER A 448 2.96 5.19 -35.88
C SER A 448 1.80 4.29 -35.46
N PHE A 449 0.90 3.98 -36.38
CA PHE A 449 -0.19 3.04 -36.10
C PHE A 449 -0.50 2.20 -37.35
N ALA A 450 -1.04 1.00 -37.12
CA ALA A 450 -1.57 0.09 -38.12
C ALA A 450 -2.98 -0.37 -37.71
N ILE A 451 -3.76 -0.84 -38.68
CA ILE A 451 -5.08 -1.43 -38.43
C ILE A 451 -5.03 -2.90 -38.85
N CYS A 452 -5.35 -3.81 -37.95
CA CYS A 452 -5.37 -5.24 -38.25
C CYS A 452 -6.72 -5.87 -37.88
N THR A 453 -7.06 -6.99 -38.52
CA THR A 453 -8.26 -7.77 -38.22
C THR A 453 -7.87 -9.06 -37.48
N TRP A 454 -8.60 -9.39 -36.42
CA TRP A 454 -8.39 -10.61 -35.64
C TRP A 454 -9.67 -11.43 -35.55
N LYS A 455 -9.55 -12.76 -35.63
CA LYS A 455 -10.71 -13.69 -35.59
C LYS A 455 -11.11 -14.12 -34.17
N GLY A 456 -10.45 -13.62 -33.14
CA GLY A 456 -10.62 -14.10 -31.77
C GLY A 456 -9.54 -15.12 -31.41
N GLY A 457 -9.01 -15.04 -30.19
CA GLY A 457 -7.95 -15.93 -29.71
C GLY A 457 -6.81 -15.21 -28.99
N ILE A 458 -5.82 -15.99 -28.57
CA ILE A 458 -4.63 -15.48 -27.87
C ILE A 458 -3.62 -14.95 -28.89
N VAL A 459 -3.08 -13.77 -28.64
CA VAL A 459 -2.01 -13.13 -29.42
C VAL A 459 -0.81 -12.89 -28.52
N ASN A 460 0.35 -13.37 -28.93
CA ASN A 460 1.65 -13.12 -28.31
C ASN A 460 2.17 -11.75 -28.75
N ILE A 461 2.68 -10.97 -27.81
CA ILE A 461 3.18 -9.62 -28.04
C ILE A 461 4.68 -9.62 -27.84
N PHE A 462 5.43 -9.14 -28.83
CA PHE A 462 6.85 -8.83 -28.69
C PHE A 462 7.06 -7.36 -28.97
N ALA A 463 7.87 -6.70 -28.15
CA ALA A 463 8.16 -5.28 -28.33
C ALA A 463 9.61 -4.96 -28.03
N GLY A 464 10.21 -4.11 -28.86
CA GLY A 464 11.59 -3.64 -28.77
C GLY A 464 11.70 -2.16 -29.07
N GLY A 465 12.46 -1.44 -28.25
CA GLY A 465 12.72 -0.01 -28.40
C GLY A 465 13.65 0.33 -29.58
N GLY A 466 14.36 -0.66 -30.14
CA GLY A 466 15.29 -0.48 -31.25
C GLY A 466 16.28 0.67 -31.00
N ASN A 467 16.63 1.39 -32.06
CA ASN A 467 17.49 2.57 -32.06
C ASN A 467 16.90 3.74 -31.24
N SER A 468 15.59 3.74 -31.00
CA SER A 468 14.91 4.75 -30.19
C SER A 468 15.14 4.55 -28.69
N GLY A 469 15.58 3.36 -28.27
CA GLY A 469 15.83 3.01 -26.86
C GLY A 469 14.57 2.85 -26.01
N PHE A 470 13.40 3.19 -26.56
CA PHE A 470 12.11 3.16 -25.87
C PHE A 470 10.97 3.03 -26.87
N VAL A 471 10.04 2.12 -26.62
CA VAL A 471 8.77 2.06 -27.36
C VAL A 471 7.61 1.94 -26.37
N SER A 472 6.59 2.79 -26.52
CA SER A 472 5.28 2.54 -25.92
C SER A 472 4.34 2.03 -27.00
N PHE A 473 3.42 1.14 -26.64
CA PHE A 473 2.50 0.54 -27.58
C PHE A 473 1.11 0.38 -26.99
N LYS A 474 0.11 0.47 -27.86
CA LYS A 474 -1.31 0.31 -27.53
C LYS A 474 -2.03 -0.55 -28.56
N ILE A 475 -2.95 -1.39 -28.11
CA ILE A 475 -3.87 -2.18 -28.94
C ILE A 475 -5.30 -1.75 -28.59
N ILE A 476 -6.00 -1.14 -29.54
CA ILE A 476 -7.32 -0.55 -29.33
C ILE A 476 -8.32 -1.26 -30.24
N GLY A 477 -9.36 -1.87 -29.69
CA GLY A 477 -10.40 -2.52 -30.48
C GLY A 477 -11.31 -1.51 -31.19
N ALA A 478 -12.03 -1.97 -32.22
CA ALA A 478 -13.03 -1.18 -32.93
C ALA A 478 -14.15 -0.68 -32.00
N ASN A 479 -14.39 -1.37 -30.89
CA ASN A 479 -15.27 -0.97 -29.80
C ASN A 479 -14.74 0.19 -28.93
N GLY A 480 -13.54 0.72 -29.21
CA GLY A 480 -12.89 1.79 -28.45
C GLY A 480 -12.21 1.32 -27.15
N VAL A 481 -12.25 0.02 -26.83
CA VAL A 481 -11.59 -0.54 -25.64
C VAL A 481 -10.09 -0.68 -25.89
N VAL A 482 -9.28 -0.22 -24.94
CA VAL A 482 -7.83 -0.42 -24.95
C VAL A 482 -7.53 -1.76 -24.30
N TYR A 483 -7.15 -2.75 -25.11
CA TYR A 483 -6.84 -4.11 -24.65
C TYR A 483 -5.44 -4.19 -24.05
N VAL A 484 -4.49 -3.45 -24.64
CA VAL A 484 -3.12 -3.36 -24.13
C VAL A 484 -2.64 -1.93 -24.21
N SER A 485 -1.97 -1.46 -23.17
CA SER A 485 -1.22 -0.20 -23.16
C SER A 485 0.02 -0.39 -22.30
N ASN A 486 1.17 -0.59 -22.92
CA ASN A 486 2.42 -0.89 -22.21
C ASN A 486 3.59 -0.15 -22.87
N TYR A 487 4.78 -0.26 -22.30
CA TYR A 487 6.01 0.27 -22.85
C TYR A 487 7.19 -0.63 -22.54
N THR A 488 8.30 -0.40 -23.22
CA THR A 488 9.57 -1.01 -22.86
C THR A 488 10.75 -0.15 -23.27
N ASN A 489 11.84 -0.32 -22.52
CA ASN A 489 13.19 0.17 -22.79
C ASN A 489 14.15 -0.96 -23.25
N SER A 490 13.65 -2.19 -23.46
CA SER A 490 14.49 -3.24 -24.03
C SER A 490 14.87 -2.87 -25.45
N ARG A 491 16.15 -2.99 -25.80
CA ARG A 491 16.65 -2.55 -27.11
C ARG A 491 16.16 -3.47 -28.23
N CYS A 492 16.27 -4.77 -28.04
CA CYS A 492 15.77 -5.78 -28.98
C CYS A 492 14.32 -6.17 -28.65
N ALA A 493 13.58 -6.69 -29.63
CA ALA A 493 12.25 -7.23 -29.39
C ALA A 493 12.30 -8.41 -28.42
N THR A 494 11.53 -8.32 -27.33
CA THR A 494 11.36 -9.41 -26.37
C THR A 494 9.88 -9.60 -26.07
N SER A 495 9.53 -10.82 -25.65
CA SER A 495 8.15 -11.14 -25.29
C SER A 495 7.65 -10.24 -24.16
N ARG A 496 6.42 -9.75 -24.32
CA ARG A 496 5.66 -8.95 -23.36
C ARG A 496 4.48 -9.71 -22.79
N GLY A 497 4.39 -11.01 -23.08
CA GLY A 497 3.29 -11.87 -22.71
C GLY A 497 2.31 -12.05 -23.86
N SER A 498 1.17 -12.63 -23.51
CA SER A 498 0.11 -13.01 -24.43
C SER A 498 -1.22 -12.47 -23.92
N ILE A 499 -2.11 -12.11 -24.82
CA ILE A 499 -3.43 -11.57 -24.48
C ILE A 499 -4.51 -12.21 -25.35
N TYR A 500 -5.67 -12.48 -24.76
CA TYR A 500 -6.86 -12.81 -25.53
C TYR A 500 -7.47 -11.55 -26.18
N LEU A 501 -7.56 -11.54 -27.51
CA LEU A 501 -8.24 -10.51 -28.27
C LEU A 501 -9.54 -11.09 -28.86
N PRO A 502 -10.73 -10.50 -28.64
CA PRO A 502 -11.96 -10.91 -29.32
C PRO A 502 -11.93 -10.65 -30.83
N ALA A 503 -12.88 -11.25 -31.56
CA ALA A 503 -12.98 -11.09 -33.02
C ALA A 503 -13.44 -9.67 -33.41
N GLN A 504 -12.53 -8.82 -33.90
CA GLN A 504 -12.81 -7.46 -34.38
C GLN A 504 -11.59 -6.85 -35.10
N ASN A 505 -11.73 -5.60 -35.55
CA ASN A 505 -10.62 -4.78 -36.01
C ASN A 505 -9.90 -4.11 -34.82
N TYR A 506 -8.60 -3.95 -34.95
CA TYR A 506 -7.71 -3.38 -33.95
C TYR A 506 -6.84 -2.29 -34.54
N ARG A 507 -6.74 -1.17 -33.84
CA ARG A 507 -5.73 -0.15 -34.07
C ARG A 507 -4.54 -0.42 -33.14
N VAL A 508 -3.41 -0.81 -33.72
CA VAL A 508 -2.15 -1.02 -33.01
C VAL A 508 -1.29 0.21 -33.21
N GLN A 509 -0.87 0.85 -32.12
CA GLN A 509 -0.11 2.09 -32.14
C GLN A 509 1.21 1.89 -31.40
N ILE A 510 2.30 2.44 -31.95
CA ILE A 510 3.58 2.58 -31.25
C ILE A 510 3.99 4.05 -31.16
N SER A 511 4.68 4.41 -30.08
CA SER A 511 5.35 5.70 -29.92
C SER A 511 6.80 5.48 -29.51
N THR A 512 7.72 6.07 -30.27
CA THR A 512 9.17 5.92 -30.08
C THR A 512 9.74 7.03 -29.21
N GLY A 513 10.77 6.71 -28.42
CA GLY A 513 11.47 7.65 -27.53
C GLY A 513 12.74 8.21 -28.13
N GLY A 514 13.37 9.17 -27.44
CA GLY A 514 14.35 10.13 -27.98
C GLY A 514 15.68 9.64 -28.58
N GLY A 515 15.91 8.34 -28.76
CA GLY A 515 17.16 7.77 -29.29
C GLY A 515 18.03 7.09 -28.22
N GLY A 516 19.17 6.54 -28.65
CA GLY A 516 20.17 5.92 -27.76
C GLY A 516 20.05 4.41 -27.55
N GLY A 517 19.23 3.73 -28.36
CA GLY A 517 19.11 2.27 -28.34
C GLY A 517 19.92 1.57 -29.43
N SER A 518 19.66 0.28 -29.61
CA SER A 518 20.29 -0.59 -30.62
C SER A 518 19.29 -1.67 -31.04
N CYS A 519 19.65 -2.56 -31.97
CA CYS A 519 18.76 -3.62 -32.52
C CYS A 519 17.73 -3.16 -33.57
N GLY A 520 18.04 -2.14 -34.38
CA GLY A 520 17.22 -1.79 -35.56
C GLY A 520 16.07 -0.83 -35.24
N ALA A 521 14.96 -0.91 -35.98
CA ALA A 521 13.80 -0.04 -35.76
C ALA A 521 13.09 -0.40 -34.43
N ALA A 522 12.43 0.56 -33.81
CA ALA A 522 11.52 0.27 -32.71
C ALA A 522 10.32 -0.49 -33.28
N GLU A 523 9.92 -1.61 -32.68
CA GLU A 523 8.89 -2.48 -33.26
C GLU A 523 7.96 -3.10 -32.23
N ILE A 524 6.76 -3.44 -32.71
CA ILE A 524 5.84 -4.37 -32.08
C ILE A 524 5.51 -5.48 -33.08
N LEU A 525 5.67 -6.72 -32.63
CA LEU A 525 5.27 -7.92 -33.35
C LEU A 525 4.12 -8.59 -32.60
N LEU A 526 3.05 -8.90 -33.34
CA LEU A 526 1.93 -9.71 -32.87
C LEU A 526 1.96 -11.06 -33.58
N SER A 527 1.89 -12.14 -32.81
CA SER A 527 1.91 -13.52 -33.30
C SER A 527 0.79 -14.31 -32.65
N GLY A 528 -0.15 -14.86 -33.42
CA GLY A 528 -1.33 -15.55 -32.89
C GLY A 528 -1.85 -16.65 -33.79
#